data_AF-A0A371D401-F1
#
_entry.id   AF-A0A371D401-F1
#
_cell.length_a   1.000
_cell.length_b   1.000
_cell.length_c   1.000
_cell.angle_alpha   90.00
_cell.angle_beta   90.00
_cell.angle_gamma   90.00
#
_symmetry.space_group_name_H-M   'P 1'
#
loop_
_entity.id
_entity.type
_entity.pdbx_description
1 polymer ?
#
loop_
_entity_poly.entity_id
_entity_poly.type
_entity_poly.pdbx_seq_one_letter_code
_entity_poly.pdbx_strand_id
1 'polypeptide(L)'
;MPPDASAVCTPAGPFPLASFTIGTHSQERSSLKGGLRVLSLFDPVAWSSLDFDRFDVDESFEPQWLHRPLDLRRLNLSRSSGSSPKHTASVMQALSMSLKSDSLQELYVQVDSKDTVVALGKLLSYAGRNITTLAIQNDGSYTSTRDGWVDPLEGNWRMLNLSACTKLESISLLMHFREKPTRPLSETPVGIIQQAPPSLRMVTIDVYCLPKSTTIGNRSVFKIHDFDKVLSTMHFPHLQGFELHICPDSSLQYRNGHWPKCVASPGRPQGPSWAWPPESEEIVVTGGFEPHVWADWTLRAKTN
;
A
#
# COMPACT_ATOMS: atom_id res chain seq x y z
N MET A 1 1.55 43.03 -50.58
CA MET A 1 0.88 42.50 -49.37
C MET A 1 1.60 41.22 -48.99
N PRO A 2 2.25 41.13 -47.81
CA PRO A 2 2.79 39.86 -47.36
C PRO A 2 1.63 38.96 -46.87
N PRO A 3 1.74 37.63 -47.01
CA PRO A 3 0.70 36.72 -46.54
C PRO A 3 0.74 36.66 -45.01
N ASP A 4 -0.47 36.66 -44.43
CA ASP A 4 -0.72 36.55 -43.00
C ASP A 4 0.04 35.37 -42.38
N ALA A 5 0.72 35.67 -41.28
CA ALA A 5 1.28 34.68 -40.40
C ALA A 5 0.14 33.75 -39.95
N SER A 6 0.19 32.52 -40.42
CA SER A 6 -0.62 31.41 -39.94
C SER A 6 -0.57 31.41 -38.41
N ALA A 7 -1.69 31.78 -37.80
CA ALA A 7 -1.91 31.65 -36.38
C ALA A 7 -1.65 30.19 -36.02
N VAL A 8 -0.52 29.95 -35.35
CA VAL A 8 -0.24 28.68 -34.71
C VAL A 8 -1.36 28.50 -33.70
N CYS A 9 -2.32 27.65 -34.05
CA CYS A 9 -3.42 27.28 -33.18
C CYS A 9 -2.77 26.51 -32.03
N THR A 10 -2.49 27.23 -30.93
CA THR A 10 -1.99 26.62 -29.71
C THR A 10 -3.02 25.58 -29.32
N PRO A 11 -2.66 24.28 -29.23
CA PRO A 11 -3.63 23.25 -28.90
C PRO A 11 -4.32 23.68 -27.60
N ALA A 12 -5.65 23.73 -27.66
CA ALA A 12 -6.48 24.02 -26.49
C ALA A 12 -5.92 23.20 -25.33
N GLY A 13 -5.57 23.91 -24.25
CA GLY A 13 -4.89 23.32 -23.11
C GLY A 13 -5.60 22.06 -22.61
N PRO A 14 -4.88 21.23 -21.84
CA PRO A 14 -5.37 19.91 -21.47
C PRO A 14 -6.77 20.02 -20.84
N PHE A 15 -7.69 19.17 -21.30
CA PHE A 15 -9.06 19.21 -20.83
C PHE A 15 -9.07 18.82 -19.34
N PRO A 16 -9.65 19.67 -18.46
CA PRO A 16 -9.72 19.34 -17.04
C PRO A 16 -10.62 18.12 -16.86
N LEU A 17 -10.09 17.09 -16.22
CA LEU A 17 -10.82 15.85 -15.99
C LEU A 17 -10.93 15.59 -14.49
N ALA A 18 -12.16 15.62 -13.98
CA ALA A 18 -12.45 15.52 -12.54
C ALA A 18 -12.24 14.11 -11.97
N SER A 19 -12.45 13.08 -12.79
CA SER A 19 -12.19 11.68 -12.42
C SER A 19 -11.96 10.86 -13.68
N PHE A 20 -10.92 10.04 -13.69
CA PHE A 20 -10.71 9.01 -14.70
C PHE A 20 -10.65 7.67 -14.01
N THR A 21 -11.48 6.73 -14.45
CA THR A 21 -11.41 5.36 -13.99
C THR A 21 -11.30 4.47 -15.22
N ILE A 22 -10.14 3.84 -15.38
CA ILE A 22 -10.05 2.64 -16.20
C ILE A 22 -10.56 1.52 -15.31
N GLY A 23 -11.80 1.10 -15.54
CA GLY A 23 -12.40 0.01 -14.79
C GLY A 23 -11.77 -1.34 -15.11
N THR A 24 -12.24 -2.37 -14.41
CA THR A 24 -11.86 -3.78 -14.62
C THR A 24 -12.26 -4.24 -16.02
N HIS A 25 -11.42 -3.94 -17.01
CA HIS A 25 -11.61 -4.45 -18.36
C HIS A 25 -11.55 -5.97 -18.31
N SER A 26 -12.66 -6.63 -18.63
CA SER A 26 -12.75 -8.09 -18.72
C SER A 26 -12.02 -8.67 -19.93
N GLN A 27 -11.36 -7.84 -20.73
CA GLN A 27 -10.61 -8.28 -21.91
C GLN A 27 -9.11 -8.28 -21.62
N GLU A 28 -8.48 -9.44 -21.77
CA GLU A 28 -7.05 -9.72 -21.60
C GLU A 28 -6.12 -8.95 -22.57
N ARG A 29 -6.62 -7.93 -23.29
CA ARG A 29 -5.92 -7.30 -24.43
C ARG A 29 -5.97 -5.77 -24.41
N SER A 30 -6.29 -5.13 -23.29
CA SER A 30 -6.19 -3.67 -23.21
C SER A 30 -4.72 -3.25 -23.28
N SER A 31 -4.35 -2.34 -24.18
CA SER A 31 -2.97 -1.85 -24.33
C SER A 31 -2.61 -0.86 -23.22
N LEU A 32 -1.59 -1.16 -22.40
CA LEU A 32 -1.07 -0.25 -21.38
C LEU A 32 -0.68 1.09 -22.00
N LYS A 33 0.02 1.03 -23.13
CA LYS A 33 0.46 2.18 -23.90
C LYS A 33 -0.70 3.04 -24.40
N GLY A 34 -1.76 2.41 -24.91
CA GLY A 34 -3.00 3.09 -25.29
C GLY A 34 -3.61 3.84 -24.12
N GLY A 35 -3.71 3.19 -22.95
CA GLY A 35 -4.16 3.80 -21.71
C GLY A 35 -3.32 5.03 -21.33
N LEU A 36 -2.00 4.87 -21.18
CA LEU A 36 -1.09 5.96 -20.82
C LEU A 36 -1.11 7.11 -21.84
N ARG A 37 -1.26 6.82 -23.13
CA ARG A 37 -1.37 7.86 -24.17
C ARG A 37 -2.66 8.66 -24.05
N VAL A 38 -3.80 8.00 -23.86
CA VAL A 38 -5.08 8.68 -23.60
C VAL A 38 -4.95 9.54 -22.36
N LEU A 39 -4.33 9.02 -21.31
CA LEU A 39 -4.12 9.74 -20.05
C LEU A 39 -3.28 11.00 -20.22
N SER A 40 -2.27 10.97 -21.08
CA SER A 40 -1.44 12.14 -21.33
C SER A 40 -2.21 13.33 -21.93
N LEU A 41 -3.42 13.13 -22.46
CA LEU A 41 -4.24 14.20 -23.05
C LEU A 41 -4.99 15.07 -22.03
N PHE A 42 -5.16 14.61 -20.79
CA PHE A 42 -6.06 15.23 -19.81
C PHE A 42 -5.32 15.81 -18.62
N ASP A 43 -5.81 16.93 -18.05
CA ASP A 43 -5.30 17.50 -16.80
C ASP A 43 -6.14 17.02 -15.63
N PRO A 44 -5.64 16.04 -14.89
CA PRO A 44 -6.42 15.44 -13.83
C PRO A 44 -6.45 16.32 -12.60
N VAL A 45 -7.60 16.96 -12.32
CA VAL A 45 -7.76 17.78 -11.11
C VAL A 45 -7.77 16.89 -9.86
N ALA A 46 -8.30 15.67 -9.96
CA ALA A 46 -8.23 14.65 -8.92
C ALA A 46 -8.35 13.25 -9.56
N TRP A 47 -7.37 12.38 -9.37
CA TRP A 47 -7.52 10.96 -9.72
C TRP A 47 -7.80 10.17 -8.47
N SER A 48 -9.01 9.59 -8.40
CA SER A 48 -9.43 8.80 -7.25
C SER A 48 -8.74 7.44 -7.19
N SER A 49 -8.43 6.85 -8.35
CA SER A 49 -7.69 5.60 -8.46
C SER A 49 -7.40 5.31 -9.93
N LEU A 50 -6.18 4.94 -10.27
CA LEU A 50 -5.92 4.35 -11.58
C LEU A 50 -5.51 2.89 -11.41
N ASP A 51 -6.43 2.02 -11.78
CA ASP A 51 -6.32 0.57 -11.67
C ASP A 51 -5.78 0.01 -13.00
N PHE A 52 -4.64 -0.68 -12.93
CA PHE A 52 -3.96 -1.26 -14.09
C PHE A 52 -4.10 -2.78 -14.15
N ASP A 53 -5.03 -3.38 -13.43
CA ASP A 53 -5.07 -4.80 -13.11
C ASP A 53 -5.04 -5.78 -14.32
N ARG A 54 -5.30 -5.32 -15.56
CA ARG A 54 -5.51 -6.19 -16.74
C ARG A 54 -4.98 -5.67 -18.08
N PHE A 55 -3.90 -4.88 -18.06
CA PHE A 55 -3.27 -4.43 -19.31
C PHE A 55 -2.32 -5.48 -19.91
N ASP A 56 -2.23 -5.51 -21.23
CA ASP A 56 -1.16 -6.18 -21.94
C ASP A 56 0.14 -5.38 -21.71
N VAL A 57 1.09 -6.02 -21.04
CA VAL A 57 2.40 -5.46 -20.67
C VAL A 57 3.53 -5.95 -21.57
N ASP A 58 3.25 -6.84 -22.52
CA ASP A 58 4.24 -7.32 -23.49
C ASP A 58 4.44 -6.30 -24.64
N GLU A 59 3.58 -5.29 -24.74
CA GLU A 59 3.78 -4.18 -25.67
C GLU A 59 4.95 -3.30 -25.23
N SER A 60 5.92 -3.10 -26.12
CA SER A 60 7.02 -2.16 -25.90
C SER A 60 6.47 -0.74 -25.66
N PHE A 61 6.71 -0.21 -24.46
CA PHE A 61 6.29 1.13 -24.09
C PHE A 61 7.42 2.14 -24.31
N GLU A 62 7.18 3.13 -25.19
CA GLU A 62 8.09 4.24 -25.42
C GLU A 62 7.49 5.55 -24.85
N PRO A 63 8.08 6.15 -23.80
CA PRO A 63 7.55 7.36 -23.16
C PRO A 63 7.42 8.56 -24.11
N GLN A 64 8.23 8.59 -25.17
CA GLN A 64 8.23 9.62 -26.20
C GLN A 64 6.92 9.71 -27.01
N TRP A 65 6.03 8.73 -26.88
CA TRP A 65 4.72 8.73 -27.53
C TRP A 65 3.60 9.31 -26.66
N LEU A 66 3.92 9.71 -25.43
CA LEU A 66 3.00 10.48 -24.60
C LEU A 66 2.93 11.92 -25.10
N HIS A 67 1.74 12.53 -25.03
CA HIS A 67 1.59 13.95 -25.33
C HIS A 67 2.30 14.84 -24.30
N ARG A 68 2.45 14.34 -23.06
CA ARG A 68 3.15 14.96 -21.93
C ARG A 68 3.35 13.94 -20.81
N PRO A 69 4.25 14.22 -19.84
CA PRO A 69 4.33 13.43 -18.61
C PRO A 69 3.01 13.39 -17.86
N LEU A 70 2.74 12.25 -17.23
CA LEU A 70 1.54 12.00 -16.45
C LEU A 70 1.65 12.71 -15.09
N ASP A 71 0.74 13.64 -14.82
CA ASP A 71 0.66 14.39 -13.56
C ASP A 71 -0.33 13.68 -12.63
N LEU A 72 0.11 12.60 -11.98
CA LEU A 72 -0.78 11.76 -11.16
C LEU A 72 -0.58 12.04 -9.69
N ARG A 73 -1.67 12.35 -8.97
CA ARG A 73 -1.65 12.56 -7.52
C ARG A 73 -1.73 11.27 -6.71
N ARG A 74 -2.57 10.32 -7.15
CA ARG A 74 -2.80 9.05 -6.46
C ARG A 74 -2.68 7.90 -7.47
N LEU A 75 -1.98 6.84 -7.08
CA LEU A 75 -1.78 5.63 -7.87
C LEU A 75 -2.13 4.42 -7.02
N ASN A 76 -2.94 3.50 -7.58
CA ASN A 76 -3.26 2.23 -6.93
C ASN A 76 -2.94 1.08 -7.90
N LEU A 77 -1.94 0.26 -7.55
CA LEU A 77 -1.52 -0.88 -8.33
C LEU A 77 -1.85 -2.15 -7.58
N SER A 78 -2.95 -2.79 -7.95
CA SER A 78 -3.29 -4.14 -7.51
C SER A 78 -2.88 -5.18 -8.56
N ARG A 79 -3.03 -6.45 -8.19
CA ARG A 79 -2.88 -7.57 -9.10
C ARG A 79 -4.25 -8.20 -9.36
N SER A 80 -4.69 -8.26 -10.62
CA SER A 80 -5.86 -9.08 -10.98
C SER A 80 -5.59 -10.55 -10.68
N SER A 81 -6.61 -11.24 -10.17
CA SER A 81 -6.68 -12.70 -10.26
C SER A 81 -6.45 -13.14 -11.71
N GLY A 82 -5.43 -13.98 -11.94
CA GLY A 82 -5.05 -14.49 -13.26
C GLY A 82 -3.90 -13.76 -13.98
N SER A 83 -3.42 -12.60 -13.50
CA SER A 83 -2.32 -11.90 -14.16
C SER A 83 -0.95 -12.54 -13.87
N SER A 84 -0.02 -12.36 -14.82
CA SER A 84 1.38 -12.77 -14.66
C SER A 84 2.04 -12.05 -13.48
N PRO A 85 2.88 -12.72 -12.66
CA PRO A 85 3.56 -12.11 -11.50
C PRO A 85 4.59 -11.02 -11.85
N LYS A 86 4.74 -10.67 -13.13
CA LYS A 86 5.57 -9.57 -13.63
C LYS A 86 4.78 -8.33 -14.03
N HIS A 87 3.45 -8.44 -14.05
CA HIS A 87 2.55 -7.38 -14.52
C HIS A 87 2.77 -6.07 -13.77
N THR A 88 2.74 -6.12 -12.44
CA THR A 88 2.90 -4.93 -11.58
C THR A 88 4.28 -4.29 -11.77
N ALA A 89 5.34 -5.09 -11.88
CA ALA A 89 6.69 -4.60 -12.14
C ALA A 89 6.80 -3.85 -13.48
N SER A 90 6.23 -4.41 -14.56
CA SER A 90 6.20 -3.77 -15.88
C SER A 90 5.43 -2.45 -15.89
N VAL A 91 4.26 -2.43 -15.25
CA VAL A 91 3.45 -1.20 -15.10
C VAL A 91 4.23 -0.14 -14.32
N MET A 92 4.84 -0.49 -13.19
CA MET A 92 5.68 0.45 -12.43
C MET A 92 6.85 0.97 -13.24
N GLN A 93 7.50 0.13 -14.03
CA GLN A 93 8.62 0.55 -14.88
C GLN A 93 8.14 1.56 -15.94
N ALA A 94 7.03 1.28 -16.62
CA ALA A 94 6.43 2.22 -17.57
C ALA A 94 6.08 3.56 -16.90
N LEU A 95 5.48 3.51 -15.70
CA LEU A 95 5.13 4.69 -14.92
C LEU A 95 6.36 5.49 -14.46
N SER A 96 7.44 4.83 -14.06
CA SER A 96 8.69 5.51 -13.66
C SER A 96 9.32 6.35 -14.78
N MET A 97 8.97 6.06 -16.04
CA MET A 97 9.43 6.81 -17.21
C MET A 97 8.38 7.82 -17.74
N SER A 98 7.13 7.69 -17.29
CA SER A 98 5.99 8.46 -17.81
C SER A 98 5.51 9.53 -16.85
N LEU A 99 5.72 9.34 -15.55
CA LEU A 99 5.24 10.23 -14.51
C LEU A 99 6.05 11.51 -14.44
N LYS A 100 5.38 12.59 -14.08
CA LYS A 100 6.05 13.80 -13.57
C LYS A 100 6.58 13.48 -12.17
N SER A 101 7.88 13.66 -11.94
CA SER A 101 8.55 13.25 -10.69
C SER A 101 7.90 13.80 -9.41
N ASP A 102 7.27 14.98 -9.47
CA ASP A 102 6.72 15.65 -8.30
C ASP A 102 5.19 15.56 -8.20
N SER A 103 4.52 14.79 -9.06
CA SER A 103 3.05 14.74 -9.05
C SER A 103 2.49 13.82 -7.97
N LEU A 104 3.17 12.70 -7.70
CA LEU A 104 2.64 11.60 -6.90
C LEU A 104 2.68 11.91 -5.40
N GLN A 105 1.50 11.85 -4.76
CA GLN A 105 1.30 12.07 -3.32
C GLN A 105 0.88 10.80 -2.60
N GLU A 106 0.08 9.96 -3.24
CA GLU A 106 -0.43 8.74 -2.62
C GLU A 106 -0.15 7.52 -3.50
N LEU A 107 0.46 6.50 -2.92
CA LEU A 107 0.84 5.28 -3.62
C LEU A 107 0.34 4.05 -2.86
N TYR A 108 -0.52 3.27 -3.50
CA TYR A 108 -1.01 1.98 -3.00
C TYR A 108 -0.51 0.91 -3.96
N VAL A 109 0.16 -0.10 -3.44
CA VAL A 109 0.82 -1.12 -4.26
C VAL A 109 0.67 -2.48 -3.62
N GLN A 110 0.25 -3.45 -4.44
CA GLN A 110 0.33 -4.86 -4.14
C GLN A 110 1.60 -5.46 -4.78
N VAL A 111 2.53 -5.87 -3.93
CA VAL A 111 3.78 -6.51 -4.32
C VAL A 111 3.57 -8.01 -4.47
N ASP A 112 3.82 -8.53 -5.67
CA ASP A 112 3.61 -9.93 -6.06
C ASP A 112 4.93 -10.67 -6.38
N SER A 113 6.02 -9.94 -6.57
CA SER A 113 7.33 -10.50 -6.92
C SER A 113 8.49 -9.62 -6.48
N LYS A 114 9.69 -10.19 -6.46
CA LYS A 114 10.93 -9.44 -6.20
C LYS A 114 11.13 -8.33 -7.24
N ASP A 115 10.78 -8.58 -8.50
CA ASP A 115 10.89 -7.58 -9.57
C ASP A 115 9.99 -6.38 -9.28
N THR A 116 8.81 -6.61 -8.71
CA THR A 116 7.90 -5.54 -8.25
C THR A 116 8.51 -4.73 -7.11
N VAL A 117 9.20 -5.36 -6.14
CA VAL A 117 9.94 -4.63 -5.08
C VAL A 117 11.03 -3.72 -5.68
N VAL A 118 11.79 -4.24 -6.65
CA VAL A 118 12.84 -3.48 -7.34
C VAL A 118 12.24 -2.31 -8.14
N ALA A 119 11.16 -2.55 -8.88
CA ALA A 119 10.47 -1.53 -9.65
C ALA A 119 9.87 -0.44 -8.74
N LEU A 120 9.28 -0.84 -7.61
CA LEU A 120 8.79 0.08 -6.59
C LEU A 120 9.93 0.95 -6.04
N GLY A 121 11.06 0.35 -5.69
CA GLY A 121 12.23 1.12 -5.22
C GLY A 121 12.74 2.16 -6.22
N LYS A 122 12.75 1.83 -7.51
CA LYS A 122 13.08 2.79 -8.58
C LYS A 122 12.04 3.91 -8.68
N LEU A 123 10.75 3.57 -8.60
CA LEU A 123 9.66 4.55 -8.62
C LEU A 123 9.75 5.50 -7.42
N LEU A 124 9.97 4.99 -6.21
CA LEU A 124 10.16 5.80 -5.00
C LEU A 124 11.40 6.69 -5.10
N SER A 125 12.49 6.19 -5.70
CA SER A 125 13.69 7.01 -5.94
C SER A 125 13.44 8.15 -6.92
N TYR A 126 12.60 7.93 -7.92
CA TYR A 126 12.29 8.92 -8.96
C TYR A 126 11.22 9.93 -8.54
N ALA A 127 10.12 9.46 -7.95
CA ALA A 127 8.91 10.24 -7.67
C ALA A 127 8.53 10.29 -6.17
N GLY A 128 9.35 9.73 -5.29
CA GLY A 128 9.03 9.61 -3.86
C GLY A 128 8.99 10.92 -3.10
N ARG A 129 9.67 11.97 -3.58
CA ARG A 129 9.87 13.22 -2.84
C ARG A 129 8.56 13.84 -2.33
N ASN A 130 7.48 13.74 -3.12
CA ASN A 130 6.16 14.29 -2.79
C ASN A 130 5.16 13.28 -2.24
N ILE A 131 5.52 12.00 -2.12
CA ILE A 131 4.65 10.97 -1.56
C ILE A 131 4.46 11.24 -0.07
N THR A 132 3.20 11.42 0.34
CA THR A 132 2.74 11.59 1.72
C THR A 132 2.13 10.32 2.28
N THR A 133 1.57 9.46 1.43
CA THR A 133 0.90 8.22 1.83
C THR A 133 1.41 7.05 1.00
N LEU A 134 1.85 5.98 1.67
CA LEU A 134 2.31 4.76 1.04
C LEU A 134 1.63 3.54 1.67
N ALA A 135 0.94 2.73 0.87
CA ALA A 135 0.47 1.42 1.29
C ALA A 135 1.20 0.34 0.48
N ILE A 136 1.89 -0.56 1.17
CA ILE A 136 2.53 -1.73 0.56
C ILE A 136 1.82 -2.97 1.08
N GLN A 137 1.01 -3.55 0.21
CA GLN A 137 0.40 -4.85 0.42
C GLN A 137 1.25 -5.91 -0.31
N ASN A 138 1.17 -7.16 0.12
CA ASN A 138 1.66 -8.29 -0.66
C ASN A 138 0.49 -9.17 -1.07
N ASP A 139 0.61 -9.81 -2.24
CA ASP A 139 -0.39 -10.77 -2.70
C ASP A 139 -0.32 -12.05 -1.87
N GLY A 140 -0.98 -12.04 -0.71
CA GLY A 140 -1.17 -13.21 0.12
C GLY A 140 -2.34 -14.09 -0.30
N SER A 141 -2.77 -14.04 -1.58
CA SER A 141 -3.88 -14.79 -2.20
C SER A 141 -4.47 -15.91 -1.32
N TYR A 142 -5.33 -15.50 -0.38
CA TYR A 142 -6.36 -16.19 0.41
C TYR A 142 -6.21 -17.66 0.82
N THR A 143 -5.02 -18.24 0.73
CA THR A 143 -4.82 -19.66 0.95
C THR A 143 -3.58 -19.86 1.77
N SER A 144 -3.81 -20.08 3.05
CA SER A 144 -2.91 -20.73 4.01
C SER A 144 -2.39 -22.12 3.56
N THR A 145 -2.58 -22.49 2.28
CA THR A 145 -2.36 -23.82 1.71
C THR A 145 -1.47 -23.82 0.46
N ARG A 146 -0.89 -22.69 0.02
CA ARG A 146 0.20 -22.77 -0.97
C ARG A 146 1.52 -23.06 -0.27
N ASP A 147 1.84 -24.35 -0.16
CA ASP A 147 3.20 -24.82 0.11
C ASP A 147 4.18 -24.07 -0.82
N GLY A 148 5.10 -23.32 -0.22
CA GLY A 148 6.16 -22.60 -0.96
C GLY A 148 5.86 -21.16 -1.38
N TRP A 149 4.78 -20.52 -0.92
CA TRP A 149 4.66 -19.06 -1.07
C TRP A 149 5.75 -18.34 -0.28
N VAL A 150 6.51 -17.48 -0.96
CA VAL A 150 7.57 -16.65 -0.37
C VAL A 150 7.11 -15.20 -0.46
N ASP A 151 7.15 -14.50 0.67
CA ASP A 151 6.81 -13.07 0.71
C ASP A 151 7.87 -12.31 -0.10
N PRO A 152 7.48 -11.58 -1.18
CA PRO A 152 8.41 -10.84 -2.00
C PRO A 152 9.26 -9.83 -1.22
N LEU A 153 8.74 -9.30 -0.11
CA LEU A 153 9.42 -8.33 0.74
C LEU A 153 10.42 -8.98 1.70
N GLU A 154 10.28 -10.28 2.00
CA GLU A 154 11.18 -11.01 2.89
C GLU A 154 12.60 -11.05 2.29
N GLY A 155 13.53 -10.38 2.96
CA GLY A 155 14.92 -10.22 2.50
C GLY A 155 15.15 -9.20 1.38
N ASN A 156 14.10 -8.67 0.73
CA ASN A 156 14.22 -7.68 -0.35
C ASN A 156 13.77 -6.27 0.04
N TRP A 157 13.19 -6.07 1.23
CA TRP A 157 12.68 -4.78 1.72
C TRP A 157 13.68 -3.60 1.65
N ARG A 158 14.99 -3.89 1.67
CA ARG A 158 16.06 -2.88 1.52
C ARG A 158 16.10 -2.22 0.13
N MET A 159 15.46 -2.83 -0.86
CA MET A 159 15.43 -2.32 -2.23
C MET A 159 14.40 -1.20 -2.41
N LEU A 160 13.49 -0.96 -1.44
CA LEU A 160 12.43 0.04 -1.54
C LEU A 160 12.94 1.49 -1.50
N ASN A 161 14.08 1.76 -0.86
CA ASN A 161 14.68 3.10 -0.76
C ASN A 161 13.69 4.18 -0.22
N LEU A 162 13.01 3.88 0.90
CA LEU A 162 12.01 4.80 1.48
C LEU A 162 12.57 6.15 1.94
N SER A 163 13.89 6.27 2.10
CA SER A 163 14.53 7.54 2.43
C SER A 163 14.36 8.59 1.33
N ALA A 164 14.09 8.18 0.09
CA ALA A 164 13.73 9.09 -1.01
C ALA A 164 12.37 9.79 -0.79
N CYS A 165 11.49 9.20 0.03
CA CYS A 165 10.14 9.70 0.27
C CYS A 165 10.10 10.78 1.35
N THR A 166 10.86 11.88 1.21
CA THR A 166 11.10 12.84 2.31
C THR A 166 9.85 13.46 2.96
N LYS A 167 8.69 13.42 2.30
CA LYS A 167 7.41 13.94 2.81
C LYS A 167 6.45 12.85 3.29
N LEU A 168 6.90 11.60 3.42
CA LEU A 168 6.03 10.50 3.81
C LEU A 168 5.49 10.72 5.23
N GLU A 169 4.17 10.87 5.35
CA GLU A 169 3.46 11.09 6.62
C GLU A 169 2.75 9.83 7.11
N SER A 170 2.31 8.96 6.20
CA SER A 170 1.57 7.73 6.53
C SER A 170 2.10 6.54 5.75
N ILE A 171 2.33 5.43 6.46
CA ILE A 171 2.67 4.14 5.86
C ILE A 171 1.73 3.03 6.36
N SER A 172 1.20 2.24 5.44
CA SER A 172 0.44 1.01 5.72
C SER A 172 1.20 -0.20 5.17
N LEU A 173 1.38 -1.22 6.01
CA LEU A 173 2.12 -2.44 5.67
C LEU A 173 1.32 -3.68 6.06
N LEU A 174 1.46 -4.74 5.28
CA LEU A 174 0.80 -6.02 5.51
C LEU A 174 1.75 -7.05 6.14
N MET A 175 1.27 -7.75 7.18
CA MET A 175 1.89 -8.95 7.76
C MET A 175 0.97 -10.15 7.58
N HIS A 176 1.46 -11.21 6.95
CA HIS A 176 0.75 -12.49 6.91
C HIS A 176 1.17 -13.40 8.05
N PHE A 177 0.20 -13.91 8.80
CA PHE A 177 0.48 -14.97 9.76
C PHE A 177 0.98 -16.23 9.06
N ARG A 178 2.05 -16.80 9.61
CA ARG A 178 2.57 -18.13 9.24
C ARG A 178 2.78 -18.91 10.52
N GLU A 179 2.39 -20.19 10.51
CA GLU A 179 2.47 -21.04 11.70
C GLU A 179 3.93 -21.34 12.10
N LYS A 180 4.80 -21.50 11.10
CA LYS A 180 6.22 -21.82 11.30
C LYS A 180 7.09 -20.86 10.48
N PRO A 181 7.14 -19.56 10.85
CA PRO A 181 7.91 -18.63 10.09
C PRO A 181 9.41 -18.87 10.37
N THR A 182 10.22 -18.79 9.32
CA THR A 182 11.69 -18.87 9.40
C THR A 182 12.31 -17.69 10.15
N ARG A 183 11.57 -16.57 10.21
CA ARG A 183 11.93 -15.29 10.80
C ARG A 183 10.73 -14.70 11.54
N PRO A 184 10.93 -13.78 12.50
CA PRO A 184 9.81 -13.07 13.12
C PRO A 184 8.97 -12.34 12.07
N LEU A 185 7.64 -12.39 12.19
CA LEU A 185 6.74 -11.74 11.23
C LEU A 185 6.90 -10.21 11.20
N SER A 186 7.34 -9.60 12.30
CA SER A 186 7.67 -8.17 12.34
C SER A 186 8.95 -7.79 11.61
N GLU A 187 9.83 -8.73 11.24
CA GLU A 187 11.17 -8.39 10.72
C GLU A 187 11.08 -7.52 9.46
N THR A 188 10.24 -7.93 8.50
CA THR A 188 10.04 -7.19 7.25
C THR A 188 9.46 -5.79 7.50
N PRO A 189 8.30 -5.60 8.15
CA PRO A 189 7.75 -4.26 8.36
C PRO A 189 8.64 -3.38 9.24
N VAL A 190 9.32 -3.94 10.25
CA VAL A 190 10.31 -3.19 11.05
C VAL A 190 11.46 -2.71 10.16
N GLY A 191 11.99 -3.56 9.29
CA GLY A 191 13.05 -3.18 8.34
C GLY A 191 12.60 -2.13 7.30
N ILE A 192 11.34 -2.18 6.87
CA ILE A 192 10.74 -1.15 6.03
C ILE A 192 10.67 0.19 6.78
N ILE A 193 10.12 0.19 8.01
CA ILE A 193 9.99 1.39 8.84
C ILE A 193 11.34 2.01 9.14
N GLN A 194 12.41 1.23 9.36
CA GLN A 194 13.76 1.77 9.60
C GLN A 194 14.30 2.65 8.46
N GLN A 195 13.79 2.50 7.24
CA GLN A 195 14.16 3.34 6.10
C GLN A 195 13.27 4.57 5.94
N ALA A 196 12.15 4.65 6.66
CA ALA A 196 11.19 5.72 6.53
C ALA A 196 11.78 7.06 7.03
N PRO A 197 11.34 8.19 6.46
CA PRO A 197 11.85 9.50 6.86
C PRO A 197 11.30 9.94 8.24
N PRO A 198 11.95 10.92 8.90
CA PRO A 198 11.47 11.50 10.17
C PRO A 198 10.11 12.22 10.09
N SER A 199 9.61 12.49 8.88
CA SER A 199 8.29 13.10 8.63
C SER A 199 7.11 12.17 8.90
N LEU A 200 7.37 10.88 9.13
CA LEU A 200 6.35 9.87 9.38
C LEU A 200 5.53 10.19 10.64
N ARG A 201 4.21 10.19 10.50
CA ARG A 201 3.23 10.52 11.54
C ARG A 201 2.34 9.34 11.91
N MET A 202 2.04 8.47 10.94
CA MET A 202 1.15 7.33 11.13
C MET A 202 1.76 6.07 10.55
N VAL A 203 1.73 5.00 11.34
CA VAL A 203 2.10 3.65 10.91
C VAL A 203 0.91 2.73 11.16
N THR A 204 0.43 2.09 10.09
CA THR A 204 -0.61 1.07 10.17
C THR A 204 -0.02 -0.27 9.75
N ILE A 205 -0.23 -1.29 10.58
CA ILE A 205 0.18 -2.65 10.28
C ILE A 205 -1.06 -3.54 10.27
N ASP A 206 -1.35 -4.11 9.11
CA ASP A 206 -2.45 -5.04 8.94
C ASP A 206 -1.95 -6.47 9.12
N VAL A 207 -2.59 -7.26 9.97
CA VAL A 207 -2.21 -8.66 10.21
C VAL A 207 -3.28 -9.61 9.70
N TYR A 208 -2.96 -10.33 8.63
CA TYR A 208 -3.89 -11.23 7.96
C TYR A 208 -3.70 -12.69 8.37
N CYS A 209 -4.77 -13.48 8.20
CA CYS A 209 -4.79 -14.94 8.36
C CYS A 209 -4.46 -15.41 9.80
N LEU A 210 -4.71 -14.57 10.79
CA LEU A 210 -4.53 -14.93 12.19
C LEU A 210 -5.55 -16.00 12.61
N PRO A 211 -5.11 -17.19 13.08
CA PRO A 211 -6.04 -18.27 13.44
C PRO A 211 -6.79 -17.99 14.74
N LYS A 212 -6.19 -17.21 15.65
CA LYS A 212 -6.73 -16.80 16.96
C LYS A 212 -6.11 -15.47 17.36
N SER A 213 -6.87 -14.59 18.04
CA SER A 213 -6.36 -13.31 18.55
C SER A 213 -5.21 -13.49 19.56
N THR A 214 -5.22 -14.58 20.35
CA THR A 214 -4.18 -14.90 21.32
C THR A 214 -2.81 -15.18 20.70
N THR A 215 -2.76 -15.51 19.40
CA THR A 215 -1.52 -15.82 18.68
C THR A 215 -0.59 -14.61 18.56
N ILE A 216 -1.14 -13.39 18.62
CA ILE A 216 -0.40 -12.12 18.62
C ILE A 216 0.51 -12.01 19.84
N GLY A 217 0.08 -12.57 20.99
CA GLY A 217 0.87 -12.61 22.21
C GLY A 217 2.09 -13.53 22.12
N ASN A 218 2.22 -14.32 21.05
CA ASN A 218 3.40 -15.15 20.82
C ASN A 218 4.60 -14.27 20.40
N ARG A 219 5.36 -13.86 21.41
CA ARG A 219 6.58 -13.05 21.26
C ARG A 219 7.63 -13.69 20.36
N SER A 220 7.66 -15.02 20.22
CA SER A 220 8.61 -15.70 19.34
C SER A 220 8.23 -15.60 17.86
N VAL A 221 6.94 -15.46 17.56
CA VAL A 221 6.39 -15.42 16.19
C VAL A 221 6.30 -13.99 15.68
N PHE A 222 5.65 -13.09 16.44
CA PHE A 222 5.39 -11.73 15.95
C PHE A 222 6.44 -10.70 16.35
N LYS A 223 7.18 -10.90 17.46
CA LYS A 223 8.12 -9.90 18.03
C LYS A 223 7.64 -8.44 17.89
N ILE A 224 6.44 -8.14 18.36
CA ILE A 224 5.84 -6.80 18.23
C ILE A 224 6.67 -5.71 18.93
N HIS A 225 7.39 -6.08 19.99
CA HIS A 225 8.31 -5.18 20.69
C HIS A 225 9.48 -4.67 19.83
N ASP A 226 9.74 -5.26 18.66
CA ASP A 226 10.72 -4.71 17.72
C ASP A 226 10.22 -3.41 17.06
N PHE A 227 8.90 -3.17 17.02
CA PHE A 227 8.33 -1.89 16.61
C PHE A 227 8.69 -0.76 17.59
N ASP A 228 8.66 -1.01 18.90
CA ASP A 228 8.99 0.00 19.93
C ASP A 228 10.40 0.58 19.74
N LYS A 229 11.34 -0.25 19.28
CA LYS A 229 12.73 0.16 19.04
C LYS A 229 12.84 1.12 17.86
N VAL A 230 12.04 0.92 16.82
CA VAL A 230 12.11 1.71 15.58
C VAL A 230 11.20 2.92 15.61
N LEU A 231 10.04 2.82 16.29
CA LEU A 231 9.06 3.90 16.45
C LEU A 231 9.42 4.91 17.54
N SER A 232 10.70 4.97 17.93
CA SER A 232 11.18 5.92 18.94
C SER A 232 11.05 7.38 18.45
N THR A 233 10.80 8.29 19.39
CA THR A 233 10.75 9.74 19.13
C THR A 233 12.05 10.31 18.59
N MET A 234 13.19 9.63 18.84
CA MET A 234 14.48 9.98 18.25
C MET A 234 14.51 9.78 16.73
N HIS A 235 13.81 8.76 16.22
CA HIS A 235 13.75 8.45 14.79
C HIS A 235 12.57 9.14 14.10
N PHE A 236 11.41 9.21 14.79
CA PHE A 236 10.18 9.82 14.29
C PHE A 236 9.64 10.84 15.29
N PRO A 237 10.16 12.08 15.30
CA PRO A 237 9.77 13.11 16.26
C PRO A 237 8.32 13.60 16.08
N HIS A 238 7.68 13.27 14.97
CA HIS A 238 6.31 13.67 14.64
C HIS A 238 5.33 12.50 14.61
N LEU A 239 5.73 11.33 15.12
CA LEU A 239 4.86 10.16 15.15
C LEU A 239 3.67 10.42 16.09
N GLN A 240 2.46 10.37 15.52
CA GLN A 240 1.20 10.61 16.22
C GLN A 240 0.49 9.31 16.56
N GLY A 241 0.69 8.25 15.76
CA GLY A 241 -0.02 7.00 15.94
C GLY A 241 0.70 5.80 15.35
N PHE A 242 0.53 4.69 16.06
CA PHE A 242 0.79 3.34 15.58
C PHE A 242 -0.48 2.52 15.76
N GLU A 243 -0.92 1.91 14.66
CA GLU A 243 -2.10 1.08 14.62
C GLU A 243 -1.74 -0.34 14.17
N LEU A 244 -2.16 -1.32 14.97
CA LEU A 244 -2.10 -2.74 14.60
C LEU A 244 -3.51 -3.24 14.37
N HIS A 245 -3.83 -3.55 13.11
CA HIS A 245 -5.12 -4.05 12.67
C HIS A 245 -5.05 -5.56 12.53
N ILE A 246 -6.06 -6.26 13.02
CA ILE A 246 -6.09 -7.72 13.02
C ILE A 246 -7.22 -8.17 12.11
N CYS A 247 -6.84 -8.65 10.93
CA CYS A 247 -7.76 -9.16 9.93
C CYS A 247 -7.85 -10.70 10.07
N PRO A 248 -8.91 -11.21 10.71
CA PRO A 248 -9.07 -12.65 10.88
C PRO A 248 -9.19 -13.34 9.52
N ASP A 249 -8.74 -14.61 9.47
CA ASP A 249 -8.91 -15.45 8.29
C ASP A 249 -10.38 -15.48 7.83
N SER A 250 -10.62 -15.38 6.52
CA SER A 250 -11.98 -15.37 5.95
C SER A 250 -12.80 -16.60 6.40
N SER A 251 -12.19 -17.77 6.54
CA SER A 251 -12.87 -18.97 7.04
C SER A 251 -13.32 -18.86 8.49
N LEU A 252 -12.64 -18.06 9.32
CA LEU A 252 -13.05 -17.74 10.70
C LEU A 252 -14.13 -16.67 10.75
N GLN A 253 -14.12 -15.74 9.79
CA GLN A 253 -15.18 -14.73 9.66
C GLN A 253 -16.52 -15.40 9.29
N TYR A 254 -16.52 -16.32 8.34
CA TYR A 254 -17.74 -17.00 7.87
C TYR A 254 -18.21 -18.15 8.78
N ARG A 255 -17.36 -18.70 9.65
CA ARG A 255 -17.77 -19.74 10.61
C ARG A 255 -18.54 -19.13 11.80
N ASN A 256 -19.87 -19.15 11.69
CA ASN A 256 -20.84 -19.06 12.79
C ASN A 256 -20.67 -17.88 13.78
N GLY A 257 -20.21 -16.72 13.32
CA GLY A 257 -20.01 -15.55 14.18
C GLY A 257 -19.00 -15.80 15.32
N HIS A 258 -18.05 -16.71 15.11
CA HIS A 258 -17.03 -17.06 16.10
C HIS A 258 -16.15 -15.85 16.44
N TRP A 259 -15.80 -15.03 15.44
CA TRP A 259 -14.97 -13.85 15.65
C TRP A 259 -15.64 -12.78 16.55
N PRO A 260 -16.90 -12.36 16.32
CA PRO A 260 -17.64 -11.53 17.28
C PRO A 260 -17.65 -12.10 18.71
N LYS A 261 -17.76 -13.42 18.89
CA LYS A 261 -17.74 -14.07 20.21
C LYS A 261 -16.36 -14.08 20.86
N CYS A 262 -15.29 -14.24 20.08
CA CYS A 262 -13.92 -14.16 20.57
C CYS A 262 -13.56 -12.75 21.05
N VAL A 263 -14.06 -11.73 20.36
CA VAL A 263 -13.82 -10.33 20.72
C VAL A 263 -14.73 -9.86 21.86
N ALA A 264 -15.97 -10.38 21.93
CA ALA A 264 -16.92 -10.06 23.00
C ALA A 264 -16.71 -10.86 24.30
N SER A 265 -15.78 -11.82 24.35
CA SER A 265 -15.51 -12.62 25.55
C SER A 265 -14.68 -11.83 26.56
N PRO A 266 -15.21 -11.47 27.75
CA PRO A 266 -14.48 -10.75 28.78
C PRO A 266 -13.58 -11.72 29.55
N GLY A 267 -12.50 -12.18 28.91
CA GLY A 267 -11.49 -13.04 29.51
C GLY A 267 -10.14 -12.35 29.49
N ARG A 268 -9.82 -11.57 30.54
CA ARG A 268 -8.47 -11.02 30.74
C ARG A 268 -7.45 -12.17 30.74
N PRO A 269 -6.36 -12.12 29.96
CA PRO A 269 -5.19 -12.91 30.28
C PRO A 269 -4.57 -12.33 31.55
N GLN A 270 -4.76 -13.03 32.68
CA GLN A 270 -3.95 -12.81 33.88
C GLN A 270 -2.55 -13.35 33.61
N GLY A 271 -1.66 -12.45 33.15
CA GLY A 271 -0.22 -12.58 33.13
C GLY A 271 0.40 -11.28 33.65
N PRO A 272 1.62 -11.29 34.21
CA PRO A 272 2.03 -10.27 35.15
C PRO A 272 2.28 -8.91 34.49
N SER A 273 1.62 -7.90 35.05
CA SER A 273 1.96 -6.47 35.13
C SER A 273 2.62 -5.83 33.90
N TRP A 274 1.79 -5.46 32.92
CA TRP A 274 2.01 -4.20 32.20
C TRP A 274 0.88 -3.27 32.62
N ALA A 275 1.24 -2.21 33.34
CA ALA A 275 0.33 -1.15 33.71
C ALA A 275 -0.10 -0.41 32.44
N TRP A 276 -1.26 -0.80 31.93
CA TRP A 276 -2.11 0.10 31.15
C TRP A 276 -2.48 1.27 32.07
N PRO A 277 -2.44 2.52 31.61
CA PRO A 277 -2.84 3.65 32.45
C PRO A 277 -4.27 3.41 32.95
N PRO A 278 -4.54 3.57 34.26
CA PRO A 278 -5.89 3.49 34.78
C PRO A 278 -6.63 4.77 34.36
N GLU A 279 -7.86 4.59 33.91
CA GLU A 279 -8.86 5.65 33.76
C GLU A 279 -8.54 6.75 32.72
N SER A 280 -8.89 6.50 31.47
CA SER A 280 -9.70 7.42 30.67
C SER A 280 -10.17 6.73 29.38
N GLU A 281 -11.43 7.01 29.08
CA GLU A 281 -12.25 6.46 28.02
C GLU A 281 -11.66 6.67 26.62
N GLU A 282 -11.63 5.60 25.82
CA GLU A 282 -12.32 5.50 24.52
C GLU A 282 -11.77 4.30 23.74
N ILE A 283 -12.56 3.24 23.63
CA ILE A 283 -12.47 2.33 22.48
C ILE A 283 -13.13 3.11 21.34
N VAL A 284 -12.33 3.79 20.53
CA VAL A 284 -12.83 4.48 19.34
C VAL A 284 -13.17 3.42 18.29
N VAL A 285 -14.45 3.03 18.22
CA VAL A 285 -15.03 2.36 17.05
C VAL A 285 -15.47 3.46 16.08
N THR A 286 -14.64 3.83 15.10
CA THR A 286 -15.11 4.64 13.97
C THR A 286 -15.80 3.75 12.96
N GLY A 287 -17.14 3.78 12.94
CA GLY A 287 -17.96 3.23 11.87
C GLY A 287 -18.59 4.33 10.99
N GLY A 288 -18.67 4.06 9.69
CA GLY A 288 -19.39 4.82 8.66
C GLY A 288 -18.55 4.91 7.37
N PHE A 289 -18.96 4.48 6.17
CA PHE A 289 -20.29 4.24 5.60
C PHE A 289 -20.21 3.11 4.54
N GLU A 290 -21.29 2.36 4.40
CA GLU A 290 -21.51 1.19 3.53
C GLU A 290 -21.53 1.48 2.01
N PRO A 291 -21.41 0.46 1.11
CA PRO A 291 -21.93 -0.91 1.26
C PRO A 291 -20.88 -2.02 1.26
N HIS A 292 -21.08 -2.96 2.19
CA HIS A 292 -20.23 -4.09 2.62
C HIS A 292 -19.34 -3.77 3.82
N VAL A 293 -19.97 -3.70 5.01
CA VAL A 293 -19.30 -3.54 6.33
C VAL A 293 -18.33 -4.69 6.63
N TRP A 294 -17.06 -4.33 6.80
CA TRP A 294 -16.01 -5.11 7.44
C TRP A 294 -15.88 -4.64 8.90
N ALA A 295 -15.69 -5.57 9.85
CA ALA A 295 -15.49 -5.23 11.26
C ALA A 295 -13.99 -5.12 11.55
N ASP A 296 -13.44 -3.90 11.42
CA ASP A 296 -12.06 -3.59 11.78
C ASP A 296 -11.94 -3.24 13.28
N TRP A 297 -10.89 -3.75 13.93
CA TRP A 297 -10.53 -3.39 15.30
C TRP A 297 -9.12 -2.81 15.30
N THR A 298 -8.99 -1.60 15.83
CA THR A 298 -7.74 -0.83 15.89
C THR A 298 -7.16 -0.85 17.31
N LEU A 299 -5.97 -1.40 17.48
CA LEU A 299 -5.15 -1.14 18.68
C LEU A 299 -4.35 0.14 18.45
N ARG A 300 -4.73 1.23 19.12
CA ARG A 300 -3.97 2.50 19.10
C ARG A 300 -2.99 2.56 20.25
N ALA A 301 -1.70 2.61 19.93
CA ALA A 301 -0.70 3.10 20.87
C ALA A 301 -0.50 4.60 20.62
N LYS A 302 -0.77 5.43 21.62
CA LYS A 302 -0.33 6.84 21.61
C LYS A 302 1.13 6.87 22.06
N THR A 303 2.00 7.41 21.23
CA THR A 303 3.36 7.77 21.61
C THR A 303 3.34 9.18 22.19
N ASN A 304 3.88 9.36 23.40
CA ASN A 304 3.99 10.66 24.08
C ASN A 304 5.08 11.54 23.47
#